data_AF-A0A1E7GRN3-F1
#
_entry.id   AF-A0A1E7GRN3-F1
#
_cell.length_a   1.000
_cell.length_b   1.000
_cell.length_c   1.000
_cell.angle_alpha   90.00
_cell.angle_beta   90.00
_cell.angle_gamma   90.00
#
_symmetry.space_group_name_H-M   'P 1'
#
loop_
_entity.id
_entity.type
_entity.pdbx_description
1 polymer ?
#
loop_
_entity_poly.entity_id
_entity_poly.type
_entity_poly.pdbx_seq_one_letter_code
_entity_poly.pdbx_strand_id
1 'polypeptide(L)'
;MELESDKAAVYDSLSYCYATLGEAEKAFETQQKALELCDSNPKFYCNMGWVELIRGNLDAAKIMLEKSLELDQEDEITLNNYEACKLMLKSKRLKNWEAYLLRETDYEHLKKLEDEDECEDYERQVRDYNSAKVEAFKLDLVQNRNYTPAEKYDIIFSLNYTFELITELYHSGYFFYDDIVEVEVYFKHIMHNVILKTGDIDDEIFNGVYRALLEFYKFLAKRKVVSGYKSLKDEMNELKSELGEKMLRYNEIRHNVEYTKEEKDEIKEEIFGGDAFYPSL
;
A
#
# COMPACT_ATOMS: atom_id res chain seq x y z
N MET A 1 0.27 12.70 -37.58
CA MET A 1 0.13 13.51 -36.35
C MET A 1 -0.92 12.95 -35.40
N GLU A 2 -2.24 13.15 -35.59
CA GLU A 2 -3.25 12.63 -34.63
C GLU A 2 -3.20 11.10 -34.46
N LEU A 3 -3.18 10.33 -35.56
CA LEU A 3 -3.08 8.86 -35.51
C LEU A 3 -1.77 8.36 -34.88
N GLU A 4 -0.67 9.10 -35.05
CA GLU A 4 0.63 8.75 -34.46
C GLU A 4 0.64 9.03 -32.95
N SER A 5 0.02 10.15 -32.53
CA SER A 5 -0.18 10.49 -31.13
C SER A 5 -1.06 9.46 -30.41
N ASP A 6 -2.17 9.05 -31.03
CA ASP A 6 -3.05 8.01 -30.46
C ASP A 6 -2.32 6.67 -30.32
N LYS A 7 -1.54 6.29 -31.35
CA LYS A 7 -0.73 5.07 -31.30
C LYS A 7 0.37 5.16 -30.25
N ALA A 8 0.98 6.33 -30.06
CA ALA A 8 1.98 6.56 -29.01
C ALA A 8 1.36 6.39 -27.61
N ALA A 9 0.15 6.92 -27.39
CA ALA A 9 -0.57 6.77 -26.12
C ALA A 9 -0.91 5.31 -25.79
N VAL A 10 -1.17 4.48 -26.82
CA VAL A 10 -1.35 3.02 -26.63
C VAL A 10 -0.05 2.36 -26.18
N TYR A 11 1.09 2.71 -26.80
CA TYR A 11 2.39 2.19 -26.36
C TYR A 11 2.76 2.64 -24.94
N ASP A 12 2.50 3.90 -24.59
CA ASP A 12 2.68 4.42 -23.24
C ASP A 12 1.86 3.64 -22.19
N SER A 13 0.58 3.42 -22.49
CA SER A 13 -0.30 2.63 -21.61
C SER A 13 0.18 1.18 -21.47
N LEU A 14 0.61 0.56 -22.57
CA LEU A 14 1.15 -0.80 -22.56
C LEU A 14 2.47 -0.90 -21.80
N SER A 15 3.34 0.11 -21.93
CA SER A 15 4.58 0.23 -21.16
C SER A 15 4.30 0.30 -19.66
N TYR A 16 3.35 1.14 -19.25
CA TYR A 16 2.89 1.21 -17.86
C TYR A 16 2.41 -0.15 -17.36
N CYS A 17 1.58 -0.87 -18.14
CA CYS A 17 1.16 -2.22 -17.79
C CYS A 17 2.34 -3.19 -17.62
N TYR A 18 3.33 -3.19 -18.53
CA TYR A 18 4.52 -4.03 -18.39
C TYR A 18 5.32 -3.68 -17.13
N ALA A 19 5.46 -2.38 -16.81
CA ALA A 19 6.15 -1.93 -15.60
C ALA A 19 5.43 -2.41 -14.33
N THR A 20 4.10 -2.23 -14.24
CA THR A 20 3.28 -2.73 -13.12
C THR A 20 3.30 -4.26 -13.02
N LEU A 21 3.42 -4.95 -14.15
CA LEU A 21 3.61 -6.40 -14.17
C LEU A 21 5.02 -6.81 -13.77
N GLY A 22 5.98 -5.91 -13.52
CA GLY A 22 7.37 -6.24 -13.20
C GLY A 22 8.25 -6.61 -14.41
N GLU A 23 7.74 -6.42 -15.63
CA GLU A 23 8.43 -6.70 -16.89
C GLU A 23 9.18 -5.46 -17.41
N ALA A 24 10.13 -4.96 -16.60
CA ALA A 24 10.78 -3.66 -16.80
C ALA A 24 11.45 -3.47 -18.17
N GLU A 25 12.05 -4.51 -18.75
CA GLU A 25 12.70 -4.40 -20.07
C GLU A 25 11.67 -4.24 -21.19
N LYS A 26 10.54 -4.96 -21.12
CA LYS A 26 9.45 -4.78 -22.09
C LYS A 26 8.80 -3.41 -21.95
N ALA A 27 8.67 -2.90 -20.72
CA ALA A 27 8.20 -1.55 -20.48
C ALA A 27 9.12 -0.54 -21.20
N PHE A 28 10.44 -0.66 -21.02
CA PHE A 28 11.42 0.20 -21.70
C PHE A 28 11.34 0.14 -23.23
N GLU A 29 11.35 -1.06 -23.82
CA GLU A 29 11.21 -1.23 -25.28
C GLU A 29 9.90 -0.66 -25.81
N THR A 30 8.82 -0.76 -25.03
CA THR A 30 7.50 -0.26 -25.41
C THR A 30 7.43 1.27 -25.28
N GLN A 31 8.02 1.83 -24.22
CA GLN A 31 8.09 3.28 -24.02
C GLN A 31 8.94 3.97 -25.08
N GLN A 32 10.03 3.33 -25.53
CA GLN A 32 10.82 3.85 -26.65
C GLN A 32 9.96 4.02 -27.91
N LYS A 33 9.07 3.07 -28.22
CA LYS A 33 8.15 3.19 -29.36
C LYS A 33 7.14 4.34 -29.19
N ALA A 34 6.71 4.63 -27.97
CA ALA A 34 5.85 5.79 -27.71
C ALA A 34 6.60 7.10 -28.05
N LEU A 35 7.84 7.25 -27.59
CA LEU A 35 8.69 8.41 -27.85
C LEU A 35 9.13 8.53 -29.32
N GLU A 36 9.36 7.42 -30.02
CA GLU A 36 9.64 7.41 -31.47
C GLU A 36 8.47 7.95 -32.30
N LEU A 37 7.24 7.74 -31.84
CA LEU A 37 6.02 8.19 -32.52
C LEU A 37 5.61 9.62 -32.12
N CYS A 38 5.92 10.03 -30.90
CA CYS A 38 5.61 11.36 -30.39
C CYS A 38 6.61 11.75 -29.28
N ASP A 39 7.45 12.73 -29.56
CA ASP A 39 8.53 13.20 -28.69
C ASP A 39 8.22 14.56 -28.03
N SER A 40 6.99 15.04 -28.17
CA SER A 40 6.53 16.35 -27.65
C SER A 40 5.59 16.23 -26.46
N ASN A 41 5.20 15.01 -26.07
CA ASN A 41 4.35 14.78 -24.92
C ASN A 41 5.21 14.59 -23.64
N PRO A 42 5.17 15.52 -22.66
CA PRO A 42 5.97 15.42 -21.43
C PRO A 42 5.74 14.11 -20.68
N LYS A 43 4.49 13.62 -20.64
CA LYS A 43 4.13 12.38 -19.95
C LYS A 43 4.95 11.17 -20.43
N PHE A 44 5.29 11.10 -21.72
CA PHE A 44 6.05 9.96 -22.25
C PHE A 44 7.49 9.97 -21.75
N TYR A 45 8.08 11.14 -21.53
CA TYR A 45 9.38 11.26 -20.88
C TYR A 45 9.31 10.99 -19.38
N CYS A 46 8.26 11.46 -18.69
CA CYS A 46 8.01 11.13 -17.29
C CYS A 46 7.95 9.60 -17.07
N ASN A 47 7.14 8.92 -17.88
CA ASN A 47 6.98 7.46 -17.82
C ASN A 47 8.27 6.71 -18.20
N MET A 48 9.06 7.21 -19.16
CA MET A 48 10.39 6.65 -19.43
C MET A 48 11.33 6.84 -18.23
N GLY A 49 11.29 8.00 -17.59
CA GLY A 49 12.03 8.27 -16.37
C GLY A 49 11.71 7.27 -15.27
N TRP A 50 10.42 7.04 -15.02
CA TRP A 50 9.96 6.03 -14.06
C TRP A 50 10.39 4.61 -14.42
N VAL A 51 10.28 4.21 -15.70
CA VAL A 51 10.75 2.90 -16.17
C VAL A 51 12.26 2.72 -15.94
N GLU A 52 13.06 3.77 -16.17
CA GLU A 52 14.50 3.72 -15.89
C GLU A 52 14.82 3.67 -14.38
N LEU A 53 14.00 4.30 -13.52
CA LEU A 53 14.11 4.12 -12.06
C LEU A 53 13.87 2.66 -11.65
N ILE A 54 12.88 2.00 -12.26
CA ILE A 54 12.60 0.57 -12.04
C ILE A 54 13.78 -0.29 -12.50
N ARG A 55 14.38 0.01 -13.66
CA ARG A 55 15.58 -0.67 -14.17
C ARG A 55 16.86 -0.35 -13.38
N GLY A 56 16.83 0.65 -12.50
CA GLY A 56 17.98 1.09 -11.70
C GLY A 56 18.96 1.98 -12.46
N ASN A 57 18.58 2.48 -13.65
CA ASN A 57 19.40 3.35 -14.48
C ASN A 57 19.19 4.82 -14.11
N LEU A 58 19.65 5.22 -12.91
CA LEU A 58 19.30 6.51 -12.31
C LEU A 58 19.73 7.73 -13.13
N ASP A 59 20.88 7.68 -13.80
CA ASP A 59 21.33 8.77 -14.67
C ASP A 59 20.42 8.92 -15.90
N ALA A 60 19.99 7.81 -16.50
CA ALA A 60 19.06 7.82 -17.63
C ALA A 60 17.67 8.31 -17.20
N ALA A 61 17.19 7.85 -16.04
CA ALA A 61 15.95 8.31 -15.44
C ALA A 61 15.95 9.83 -15.25
N LYS A 62 17.05 10.37 -14.70
CA LYS A 62 17.23 11.80 -14.47
C LYS A 62 17.10 12.60 -15.78
N ILE A 63 17.79 12.17 -16.84
CA ILE A 63 17.74 12.85 -18.14
C ILE A 63 16.31 12.88 -18.70
N MET A 64 15.56 11.78 -18.57
CA MET A 64 14.19 11.72 -19.08
C MET A 64 13.24 12.60 -18.25
N LEU A 65 13.39 12.61 -16.93
CA LEU A 65 12.61 13.47 -16.06
C LEU A 65 12.92 14.95 -16.29
N GLU A 66 14.18 15.32 -16.50
CA GLU A 66 14.57 16.69 -16.88
C GLU A 66 13.92 17.11 -18.21
N LYS A 67 13.91 16.24 -19.23
CA LYS A 67 13.20 16.51 -20.49
C LYS A 67 11.68 16.67 -20.33
N SER A 68 11.07 15.88 -19.44
CA SER A 68 9.65 16.05 -19.11
C SER A 68 9.39 17.42 -18.50
N LEU A 69 10.22 17.84 -17.53
CA LEU A 69 10.14 19.17 -16.89
C LEU A 69 10.47 20.33 -17.83
N GLU A 70 11.31 20.13 -18.84
CA GLU A 70 11.56 21.14 -19.88
C GLU A 70 10.29 21.43 -20.70
N LEU A 71 9.46 20.41 -20.93
CA LEU A 71 8.21 20.51 -21.68
C LEU A 71 7.02 20.96 -20.81
N ASP A 72 6.98 20.52 -19.55
CA ASP A 72 5.98 20.91 -18.55
C ASP A 72 6.61 20.99 -17.15
N GLN A 73 6.85 22.22 -16.68
CA GLN A 73 7.55 22.49 -15.42
C GLN A 73 6.67 22.26 -14.18
N GLU A 74 5.36 22.17 -14.35
CA GLU A 74 4.39 22.08 -13.25
C GLU A 74 3.80 20.67 -13.11
N ASP A 75 4.20 19.69 -13.92
CA ASP A 75 3.74 18.31 -13.81
C ASP A 75 4.19 17.66 -12.49
N GLU A 76 3.24 17.57 -11.54
CA GLU A 76 3.47 17.07 -10.20
C GLU A 76 4.02 15.63 -10.18
N ILE A 77 3.60 14.78 -11.11
CA ILE A 77 4.07 13.39 -11.21
C ILE A 77 5.56 13.37 -11.56
N THR A 78 5.97 14.17 -12.55
CA THR A 78 7.37 14.31 -12.94
C THR A 78 8.20 14.89 -11.80
N LEU A 79 7.70 15.92 -11.10
CA LEU A 79 8.40 16.51 -9.95
C LEU A 79 8.63 15.46 -8.85
N ASN A 80 7.61 14.68 -8.49
CA ASN A 80 7.72 13.61 -7.49
C ASN A 80 8.74 12.54 -7.92
N ASN A 81 8.67 12.07 -9.16
CA ASN A 81 9.63 11.10 -9.70
C ASN A 81 11.06 11.67 -9.74
N TYR A 82 11.21 12.96 -10.02
CA TYR A 82 12.50 13.64 -10.03
C TYR A 82 13.09 13.80 -8.62
N GLU A 83 12.27 14.12 -7.61
CA GLU A 83 12.69 14.12 -6.21
C GLU A 83 13.13 12.72 -5.75
N ALA A 84 12.35 11.68 -6.10
CA ALA A 84 12.74 10.29 -5.84
C ALA A 84 14.09 9.96 -6.50
N CYS A 85 14.27 10.30 -7.78
CA CYS A 85 15.51 10.12 -8.51
C CYS A 85 16.70 10.82 -7.84
N LYS A 86 16.53 12.08 -7.40
CA LYS A 86 17.57 12.84 -6.69
C LYS A 86 17.93 12.21 -5.35
N LEU A 87 16.95 11.72 -4.59
CA LEU A 87 17.20 11.02 -3.34
C LEU A 87 18.00 9.73 -3.60
N MET A 88 17.63 8.98 -4.63
CA MET A 88 18.30 7.74 -5.02
C MET A 88 19.75 7.98 -5.47
N LEU A 89 20.00 8.99 -6.31
CA LEU A 89 21.35 9.36 -6.76
C LEU A 89 22.29 9.77 -5.62
N LYS A 90 21.76 10.39 -4.56
CA LYS A 90 22.53 10.78 -3.37
C LYS A 90 22.80 9.61 -2.42
N SER A 91 22.03 8.53 -2.54
CA SER A 91 22.08 7.39 -1.61
C SER A 91 22.88 6.22 -2.17
N LYS A 92 23.80 5.68 -1.37
CA LYS A 92 24.49 4.43 -1.71
C LYS A 92 23.60 3.19 -1.57
N ARG A 93 22.45 3.32 -0.89
CA ARG A 93 21.52 2.22 -0.58
C ARG A 93 20.37 2.11 -1.58
N LEU A 94 19.82 3.23 -2.05
CA LEU A 94 18.62 3.28 -2.89
C LEU A 94 18.96 3.12 -4.37
N LYS A 95 19.31 1.90 -4.78
CA LYS A 95 19.84 1.62 -6.13
C LYS A 95 18.78 1.45 -7.22
N ASN A 96 17.52 1.22 -6.85
CA ASN A 96 16.41 0.97 -7.77
C ASN A 96 15.08 1.35 -7.12
N TRP A 97 14.01 1.35 -7.90
CA TRP A 97 12.68 1.74 -7.45
C TRP A 97 12.20 0.95 -6.23
N GLU A 98 12.41 -0.38 -6.18
CA GLU A 98 12.03 -1.19 -5.01
C GLU A 98 12.73 -0.71 -3.73
N ALA A 99 14.04 -0.42 -3.79
CA ALA A 99 14.76 0.10 -2.64
C ALA A 99 14.25 1.49 -2.20
N TYR A 100 13.83 2.34 -3.13
CA TYR A 100 13.19 3.62 -2.82
C TYR A 100 11.82 3.44 -2.16
N LEU A 101 11.00 2.51 -2.64
CA LEU A 101 9.68 2.23 -2.06
C LEU A 101 9.78 1.65 -0.64
N LEU A 102 10.86 0.91 -0.35
CA LEU A 102 11.15 0.29 0.95
C LEU A 102 12.17 1.07 1.78
N ARG A 103 12.38 2.35 1.48
CA ARG A 103 13.32 3.20 2.20
C ARG A 103 12.90 3.34 3.67
N GLU A 104 13.89 3.56 4.53
CA GLU A 104 13.67 3.81 5.96
C GLU A 104 12.81 5.08 6.15
N THR A 105 11.86 5.02 7.10
CA THR A 105 11.04 6.15 7.51
C THR A 105 11.92 7.21 8.18
N ASP A 106 11.85 8.47 7.73
CA ASP A 106 12.63 9.57 8.28
C ASP A 106 11.91 10.16 9.51
N TYR A 107 12.02 9.45 10.64
CA TYR A 107 11.39 9.86 11.90
C TYR A 107 11.93 11.20 12.43
N GLU A 108 13.16 11.59 12.08
CA GLU A 108 13.71 12.89 12.46
C GLU A 108 13.01 14.03 11.73
N HIS A 109 12.79 13.87 10.42
CA HIS A 109 12.03 14.83 9.63
C HIS A 109 10.56 14.90 10.06
N LEU A 110 9.93 13.74 10.29
CA LEU A 110 8.54 13.67 10.75
C LEU A 110 8.37 14.34 12.12
N LYS A 111 9.27 14.07 13.06
CA LYS A 111 9.28 14.75 14.36
C LYS A 111 9.43 16.27 14.20
N LYS A 112 10.24 16.73 13.24
CA LYS A 112 10.38 18.16 12.97
C LYS A 112 9.06 18.76 12.46
N LEU A 113 8.36 18.09 11.54
CA LEU A 113 7.05 18.55 11.07
C LEU A 113 6.02 18.62 12.21
N GLU A 114 6.05 17.63 13.10
CA GLU A 114 5.23 17.61 14.32
C GLU A 114 5.58 18.77 15.27
N ASP A 115 6.87 19.00 15.54
CA ASP A 115 7.36 20.09 16.39
C ASP A 115 7.03 21.50 15.81
N GLU A 116 6.93 21.60 14.48
CA GLU A 116 6.58 22.84 13.75
C GLU A 116 5.06 23.01 13.54
N ASP A 117 4.23 22.07 14.03
CA ASP A 117 2.77 22.03 13.85
C ASP A 117 2.31 21.94 12.38
N GLU A 118 3.17 21.42 11.50
CA GLU A 118 2.92 21.20 10.07
C GLU A 118 2.15 19.89 9.83
N CYS A 119 0.94 19.82 10.38
CA CYS A 119 0.12 18.59 10.41
C CYS A 119 -0.18 18.02 9.02
N GLU A 120 -0.51 18.86 8.04
CA GLU A 120 -0.86 18.41 6.68
C GLU A 120 0.32 17.73 5.97
N ASP A 121 1.53 18.30 6.12
CA ASP A 121 2.75 17.74 5.57
C ASP A 121 3.15 16.45 6.29
N TYR A 122 2.99 16.39 7.62
CA TYR A 122 3.21 15.18 8.39
C TYR A 122 2.35 14.01 7.85
N GLU A 123 1.04 14.22 7.75
CA GLU A 123 0.12 13.20 7.26
C GLU A 123 0.43 12.80 5.82
N ARG A 124 0.79 13.77 4.96
CA ARG A 124 1.18 13.50 3.58
C ARG A 124 2.39 12.58 3.52
N GLN A 125 3.39 12.80 4.37
CA GLN A 125 4.58 11.96 4.44
C GLN A 125 4.25 10.55 4.94
N VAL A 126 3.39 10.40 5.95
CA VAL A 126 2.95 9.08 6.42
C VAL A 126 2.22 8.32 5.32
N ARG A 127 1.29 8.97 4.62
CA ARG A 127 0.59 8.38 3.46
C ARG A 127 1.55 7.95 2.36
N ASP A 128 2.59 8.74 2.08
CA ASP A 128 3.61 8.41 1.08
C ASP A 128 4.42 7.17 1.48
N TYR A 129 4.94 7.12 2.72
CA TYR A 129 5.66 5.94 3.22
C TYR A 129 4.81 4.66 3.20
N ASN A 130 3.55 4.76 3.60
CA ASN A 130 2.62 3.63 3.63
C ASN A 130 2.26 3.14 2.23
N SER A 131 1.92 4.07 1.33
CA SER A 131 1.61 3.75 -0.07
C SER A 131 2.80 3.12 -0.78
N ALA A 132 4.01 3.61 -0.51
CA ALA A 132 5.24 3.05 -1.07
C ALA A 132 5.46 1.58 -0.68
N LYS A 133 5.24 1.23 0.59
CA LYS A 133 5.36 -0.17 1.08
C LYS A 133 4.32 -1.08 0.43
N VAL A 134 3.08 -0.61 0.29
CA VAL A 134 2.02 -1.36 -0.40
C VAL A 134 2.34 -1.53 -1.88
N GLU A 135 2.88 -0.52 -2.55
CA GLU A 135 3.28 -0.61 -3.95
C GLU A 135 4.42 -1.62 -4.16
N ALA A 136 5.43 -1.60 -3.28
CA ALA A 136 6.51 -2.58 -3.31
C ALA A 136 5.97 -4.01 -3.13
N PHE A 137 5.01 -4.19 -2.23
CA PHE A 137 4.35 -5.49 -2.03
C PHE A 137 3.55 -5.94 -3.26
N LYS A 138 2.81 -5.03 -3.91
CA LYS A 138 2.08 -5.34 -5.16
C LYS A 138 3.02 -5.81 -6.27
N LEU A 139 4.16 -5.14 -6.45
CA LEU A 139 5.17 -5.50 -7.45
C LEU A 139 5.82 -6.86 -7.19
N ASP A 140 6.02 -7.25 -5.93
CA ASP A 140 6.49 -8.61 -5.59
C ASP A 140 5.40 -9.66 -5.79
N LEU A 141 4.17 -9.35 -5.36
CA LEU A 141 3.05 -10.27 -5.41
C LEU A 141 2.63 -10.58 -6.85
N VAL A 142 2.64 -9.60 -7.75
CA VAL A 142 2.28 -9.80 -9.16
C VAL A 142 3.23 -10.78 -9.85
N GLN A 143 4.52 -10.76 -9.48
CA GLN A 143 5.56 -11.67 -9.98
C GLN A 143 5.54 -13.04 -9.29
N ASN A 144 4.88 -13.17 -8.14
CA ASN A 144 4.84 -14.40 -7.36
C ASN A 144 3.99 -15.48 -8.07
N ARG A 145 4.62 -16.60 -8.43
CA ARG A 145 3.98 -17.71 -9.17
C ARG A 145 3.21 -18.68 -8.28
N ASN A 146 3.29 -18.54 -6.96
CA ASN A 146 2.58 -19.40 -6.02
C ASN A 146 1.10 -19.03 -5.88
N TYR A 147 0.68 -17.90 -6.42
CA TYR A 147 -0.69 -17.41 -6.35
C TYR A 147 -1.28 -17.23 -7.74
N THR A 148 -2.54 -17.60 -7.88
CA THR A 148 -3.37 -17.27 -9.04
C THR A 148 -3.67 -15.77 -9.08
N PRO A 149 -4.07 -15.21 -10.24
CA PRO A 149 -4.47 -13.80 -10.31
C PRO A 149 -5.59 -13.41 -9.33
N ALA A 150 -6.56 -14.30 -9.11
CA ALA A 150 -7.64 -14.09 -8.15
C ALA A 150 -7.10 -13.98 -6.71
N GLU A 151 -6.27 -14.93 -6.29
CA GLU A 151 -5.68 -14.89 -4.94
C GLU A 151 -4.80 -13.65 -4.71
N LYS A 152 -4.11 -13.16 -5.75
CA LYS A 152 -3.35 -11.91 -5.66
C LYS A 152 -4.26 -10.72 -5.44
N TYR A 153 -5.37 -10.66 -6.18
CA TYR A 153 -6.39 -9.64 -6.00
C TYR A 153 -6.95 -9.69 -4.57
N ASP A 154 -7.34 -10.88 -4.09
CA ASP A 154 -7.92 -11.05 -2.75
C ASP A 154 -6.94 -10.60 -1.66
N ILE A 155 -5.65 -10.98 -1.76
CA ILE A 155 -4.61 -10.55 -0.83
C ILE A 155 -4.50 -9.01 -0.79
N ILE A 156 -4.44 -8.35 -1.95
CA ILE A 156 -4.31 -6.89 -2.02
C ILE A 156 -5.57 -6.19 -1.54
N PHE A 157 -6.74 -6.71 -1.92
CA PHE A 157 -8.03 -6.18 -1.50
C PHE A 157 -8.18 -6.26 0.01
N SER A 158 -7.99 -7.44 0.61
CA SER A 158 -8.04 -7.62 2.06
C SER A 158 -6.99 -6.78 2.78
N LEU A 159 -5.78 -6.62 2.22
CA LEU A 159 -4.75 -5.78 2.82
C LEU A 159 -5.17 -4.31 2.88
N ASN A 160 -5.60 -3.76 1.73
CA ASN A 160 -6.01 -2.35 1.65
C ASN A 160 -7.23 -2.09 2.54
N TYR A 161 -8.23 -3.00 2.52
CA TYR A 161 -9.40 -2.91 3.39
C TYR A 161 -9.02 -2.90 4.87
N THR A 162 -8.11 -3.81 5.28
CA THR A 162 -7.65 -3.88 6.67
C THR A 162 -6.92 -2.59 7.06
N PHE A 163 -6.05 -2.09 6.19
CA PHE A 163 -5.30 -0.86 6.48
C PHE A 163 -6.17 0.39 6.49
N GLU A 164 -7.21 0.47 5.66
CA GLU A 164 -8.21 1.55 5.70
C GLU A 164 -8.92 1.56 7.06
N LEU A 165 -9.35 0.39 7.55
CA LEU A 165 -9.95 0.27 8.88
C LEU A 165 -8.98 0.67 10.02
N ILE A 166 -7.71 0.27 9.93
CA ILE A 166 -6.68 0.68 10.90
C ILE A 166 -6.50 2.20 10.85
N THR A 167 -6.41 2.79 9.66
CA THR A 167 -6.26 4.24 9.48
C THR A 167 -7.45 5.00 10.10
N GLU A 168 -8.67 4.49 9.99
CA GLU A 168 -9.86 5.05 10.67
C GLU A 168 -9.79 4.94 12.20
N LEU A 169 -9.28 3.81 12.73
CA LEU A 169 -9.20 3.57 14.18
C LEU A 169 -8.24 4.53 14.92
N TYR A 170 -7.13 4.90 14.29
CA TYR A 170 -6.03 5.62 14.95
C TYR A 170 -5.94 7.11 14.60
N HIS A 171 -6.96 7.70 13.99
CA HIS A 171 -6.91 9.07 13.45
C HIS A 171 -5.69 9.29 12.52
N SER A 172 -5.61 8.38 11.54
CA SER A 172 -4.97 8.38 10.21
C SER A 172 -3.60 8.99 9.93
N GLY A 173 -3.12 9.98 10.67
CA GLY A 173 -1.88 10.68 10.37
C GLY A 173 -0.62 9.94 10.83
N TYR A 174 -0.72 9.11 11.88
CA TYR A 174 0.45 8.71 12.67
C TYR A 174 0.80 7.23 12.58
N PHE A 175 -0.05 6.41 11.95
CA PHE A 175 0.16 4.97 11.86
C PHE A 175 0.98 4.57 10.64
N PHE A 176 2.12 3.93 10.86
CA PHE A 176 3.00 3.43 9.80
C PHE A 176 2.80 1.94 9.57
N TYR A 177 2.65 1.52 8.31
CA TYR A 177 2.40 0.13 7.97
C TYR A 177 3.61 -0.80 8.23
N ASP A 178 4.81 -0.25 8.43
CA ASP A 178 5.97 -1.00 8.90
C ASP A 178 6.12 -1.03 10.43
N ASP A 179 5.21 -0.40 11.20
CA ASP A 179 5.14 -0.57 12.64
C ASP A 179 4.44 -1.90 13.01
N ILE A 180 5.19 -2.98 12.80
CA ILE A 180 4.71 -4.33 13.08
C ILE A 180 4.44 -4.58 14.57
N VAL A 181 5.08 -3.82 15.46
CA VAL A 181 4.89 -3.95 16.91
C VAL A 181 3.53 -3.42 17.30
N GLU A 182 3.13 -2.26 16.77
CA GLU A 182 1.79 -1.73 16.94
C GLU A 182 0.73 -2.69 16.39
N VAL A 183 0.94 -3.26 15.20
CA VAL A 183 0.00 -4.27 14.66
C VAL A 183 -0.11 -5.50 15.54
N GLU A 184 1.00 -6.00 16.09
CA GLU A 184 1.01 -7.15 17.00
C GLU A 184 0.25 -6.82 18.30
N VAL A 185 0.59 -5.71 18.95
CA VAL A 185 -0.02 -5.28 20.23
C VAL A 185 -1.52 -5.06 20.08
N TYR A 186 -1.95 -4.45 18.99
CA TYR A 186 -3.35 -4.09 18.77
C TYR A 186 -4.11 -5.06 17.86
N PHE A 187 -3.53 -6.22 17.50
CA PHE A 187 -4.15 -7.14 16.54
C PHE A 187 -5.58 -7.54 16.92
N LYS A 188 -5.83 -7.78 18.21
CA LYS A 188 -7.17 -8.09 18.73
C LYS A 188 -8.18 -6.96 18.47
N HIS A 189 -7.79 -5.72 18.75
CA HIS A 189 -8.64 -4.53 18.53
C HIS A 189 -8.90 -4.30 17.03
N ILE A 190 -7.88 -4.49 16.19
CA ILE A 190 -8.01 -4.44 14.73
C ILE A 190 -9.05 -5.46 14.26
N MET A 191 -8.96 -6.72 14.73
CA MET A 191 -9.89 -7.77 14.33
C MET A 191 -11.30 -7.56 14.88
N HIS A 192 -11.47 -7.03 16.09
CA HIS A 192 -12.79 -6.61 16.58
C HIS A 192 -13.40 -5.57 15.64
N ASN A 193 -12.63 -4.57 15.21
CA ASN A 193 -13.12 -3.55 14.29
C ASN A 193 -13.49 -4.11 12.91
N VAL A 194 -12.67 -5.01 12.36
CA VAL A 194 -13.00 -5.76 11.13
C VAL A 194 -14.34 -6.47 11.28
N ILE A 195 -14.55 -7.23 12.36
CA ILE A 195 -15.80 -7.97 12.60
C ILE A 195 -17.00 -7.02 12.71
N LEU A 196 -16.83 -5.91 13.42
CA LEU A 196 -17.90 -4.94 13.68
C LEU A 196 -18.28 -4.12 12.45
N LYS A 197 -17.29 -3.66 11.66
CA LYS A 197 -17.51 -2.78 10.50
C LYS A 197 -17.79 -3.54 9.20
N THR A 198 -17.39 -4.80 9.09
CA THR A 198 -17.70 -5.63 7.91
C THR A 198 -19.15 -6.13 8.01
N GLY A 199 -20.00 -5.77 7.05
CA GLY A 199 -21.45 -6.04 7.07
C GLY A 199 -21.86 -7.51 7.10
N ASP A 200 -21.23 -8.33 6.26
CA ASP A 200 -21.50 -9.77 6.15
C ASP A 200 -20.16 -10.52 6.20
N ILE A 201 -19.43 -10.32 7.30
CA ILE A 201 -18.16 -11.02 7.49
C ILE A 201 -18.40 -12.53 7.55
N ASP A 202 -17.60 -13.28 6.80
CA ASP A 202 -17.58 -14.72 6.81
C ASP A 202 -16.14 -15.24 7.00
N ASP A 203 -15.97 -16.55 6.98
CA ASP A 203 -14.65 -17.18 7.10
C ASP A 203 -13.70 -16.75 5.98
N GLU A 204 -14.20 -16.41 4.79
CA GLU A 204 -13.36 -15.98 3.67
C GLU A 204 -12.75 -14.61 3.94
N ILE A 205 -13.57 -13.63 4.33
CA ILE A 205 -13.10 -12.28 4.68
C ILE A 205 -12.21 -12.33 5.92
N PHE A 206 -12.63 -13.05 6.96
CA PHE A 206 -11.87 -13.20 8.19
C PHE A 206 -10.48 -13.80 7.93
N ASN A 207 -10.40 -14.92 7.20
CA ASN A 207 -9.12 -15.52 6.86
C ASN A 207 -8.32 -14.69 5.84
N GLY A 208 -9.00 -13.91 4.99
CA GLY A 208 -8.41 -12.96 4.06
C GLY A 208 -7.56 -11.91 4.78
N VAL A 209 -8.06 -11.33 5.88
CA VAL A 209 -7.30 -10.37 6.71
C VAL A 209 -6.02 -11.00 7.26
N TYR A 210 -6.11 -12.20 7.83
CA TYR A 210 -4.93 -12.91 8.34
C TYR A 210 -3.91 -13.18 7.24
N ARG A 211 -4.37 -13.69 6.09
CA ARG A 211 -3.51 -14.01 4.95
C ARG A 211 -2.82 -12.75 4.44
N ALA A 212 -3.55 -11.66 4.27
CA ALA A 212 -3.06 -10.40 3.73
C ALA A 212 -1.97 -9.80 4.63
N LEU A 213 -2.25 -9.63 5.92
CA LEU A 213 -1.28 -9.09 6.88
C LEU A 213 -0.03 -9.99 6.97
N LEU A 214 -0.20 -11.30 7.06
CA LEU A 214 0.95 -12.22 7.15
C LEU A 214 1.80 -12.23 5.89
N GLU A 215 1.23 -12.16 4.69
CA GLU A 215 2.02 -12.10 3.45
C GLU A 215 2.72 -10.74 3.30
N PHE A 216 2.07 -9.64 3.68
CA PHE A 216 2.68 -8.31 3.69
C PHE A 216 3.87 -8.21 4.66
N TYR A 217 3.69 -8.59 5.93
CA TYR A 217 4.77 -8.51 6.91
C TYR A 217 5.88 -9.54 6.67
N LYS A 218 5.57 -10.70 6.09
CA LYS A 218 6.58 -11.65 5.60
C LYS A 218 7.40 -11.05 4.46
N PHE A 219 6.76 -10.35 3.54
CA PHE A 219 7.42 -9.62 2.46
C PHE A 219 8.39 -8.57 3.02
N LEU A 220 7.94 -7.73 3.95
CA LEU A 220 8.77 -6.71 4.59
C LEU A 220 9.93 -7.33 5.40
N ALA A 221 9.67 -8.40 6.16
CA ALA A 221 10.69 -9.06 6.99
C ALA A 221 11.79 -9.71 6.14
N LYS A 222 11.45 -10.34 5.00
CA LYS A 222 12.44 -10.88 4.05
C LYS A 222 13.38 -9.81 3.50
N ARG A 223 12.88 -8.59 3.36
CA ARG A 223 13.64 -7.40 2.91
C ARG A 223 14.28 -6.62 4.05
N LYS A 224 14.15 -7.11 5.28
CA LYS A 224 14.69 -6.50 6.52
C LYS A 224 14.16 -5.09 6.79
N VAL A 225 12.96 -4.78 6.29
CA VAL A 225 12.26 -3.51 6.60
C VAL A 225 11.70 -3.57 8.02
N VAL A 226 11.22 -4.74 8.44
CA VAL A 226 10.69 -4.97 9.78
C VAL A 226 11.36 -6.17 10.45
N SER A 227 11.30 -6.20 11.77
CA SER A 227 11.67 -7.36 12.62
C SER A 227 10.47 -7.73 13.48
N GLY A 228 10.30 -9.00 13.85
CA GLY A 228 9.16 -9.43 14.67
C GLY A 228 8.07 -10.21 13.94
N TYR A 229 8.21 -10.47 12.63
CA TYR A 229 7.23 -11.27 11.85
C TYR A 229 6.82 -12.59 12.50
N LYS A 230 7.76 -13.29 13.14
CA LYS A 230 7.45 -14.53 13.85
C LYS A 230 6.54 -14.28 15.07
N SER A 231 6.81 -13.23 15.84
CA SER A 231 6.03 -12.84 17.02
C SER A 231 4.61 -12.49 16.62
N LEU A 232 4.44 -11.56 15.67
CA LEU A 232 3.14 -11.24 15.06
C LEU A 232 2.40 -12.49 14.60
N LYS A 233 3.07 -13.38 13.86
CA LYS A 233 2.44 -14.60 13.37
C LYS A 233 1.96 -15.50 14.50
N ASP A 234 2.77 -15.68 15.54
CA ASP A 234 2.43 -16.53 16.68
C ASP A 234 1.22 -15.93 17.44
N GLU A 235 1.24 -14.62 17.74
CA GLU A 235 0.12 -13.88 18.35
C GLU A 235 -1.18 -14.02 17.55
N MET A 236 -1.12 -13.77 16.23
CA MET A 236 -2.28 -13.93 15.35
C MET A 236 -2.85 -15.36 15.43
N ASN A 237 -2.00 -16.39 15.42
CA ASN A 237 -2.47 -17.78 15.50
C ASN A 237 -3.11 -18.10 16.84
N GLU A 238 -2.58 -17.57 17.94
CA GLU A 238 -3.14 -17.76 19.29
C GLU A 238 -4.53 -17.13 19.41
N LEU A 239 -4.73 -15.93 18.88
CA LEU A 239 -6.01 -15.22 18.93
C LEU A 239 -7.06 -15.74 17.95
N LYS A 240 -6.66 -16.52 16.93
CA LYS A 240 -7.54 -16.87 15.81
C LYS A 240 -8.83 -17.58 16.20
N SER A 241 -8.76 -18.53 17.13
CA SER A 241 -9.93 -19.29 17.58
C SER A 241 -10.91 -18.39 18.34
N GLU A 242 -10.40 -17.60 19.30
CA GLU A 242 -11.21 -16.67 20.08
C GLU A 242 -11.93 -15.67 19.17
N LEU A 243 -11.20 -15.06 18.23
CA LEU A 243 -11.75 -14.06 17.32
C LEU A 243 -12.77 -14.65 16.33
N GLY A 244 -12.55 -15.89 15.88
CA GLY A 244 -13.52 -16.60 15.05
C GLY A 244 -14.83 -16.90 15.78
N GLU A 245 -14.76 -17.32 17.05
CA GLU A 245 -15.95 -17.53 17.88
C GLU A 245 -16.74 -16.22 18.09
N LYS A 246 -16.04 -15.11 18.32
CA LYS A 246 -16.68 -13.78 18.42
C LYS A 246 -17.37 -13.36 17.13
N MET A 247 -16.73 -13.58 15.99
CA MET A 247 -17.30 -13.30 14.67
C MET A 247 -18.61 -14.09 14.47
N LEU A 248 -18.59 -15.40 14.72
CA LEU A 248 -19.77 -16.26 14.57
C LEU A 248 -20.90 -15.80 15.50
N ARG A 249 -20.59 -15.55 16.78
CA ARG A 249 -21.58 -15.07 17.75
C ARG A 249 -22.18 -13.73 17.36
N TYR A 250 -21.38 -12.81 16.81
CA TYR A 250 -21.88 -11.51 16.34
C TYR A 250 -22.75 -11.63 15.08
N ASN A 251 -22.39 -12.53 14.17
CA ASN A 251 -23.17 -12.79 12.96
C ASN A 251 -24.57 -13.36 13.27
N GLU A 252 -24.70 -14.18 14.32
CA GLU A 252 -25.98 -14.73 14.76
C GLU A 252 -26.97 -13.64 15.21
N ILE A 253 -26.49 -12.52 15.76
CA ILE A 253 -27.35 -11.48 16.34
C ILE A 253 -27.61 -10.31 15.39
N ARG A 254 -26.64 -9.91 14.56
CA ARG A 254 -26.68 -8.60 13.88
C ARG A 254 -27.89 -8.42 12.97
N HIS A 255 -28.26 -9.49 12.25
CA HIS A 255 -29.40 -9.53 11.32
C HIS A 255 -30.62 -10.23 11.91
N ASN A 256 -30.55 -10.71 13.15
CA ASN A 256 -31.65 -11.41 13.77
C ASN A 256 -32.71 -10.40 14.25
N VAL A 257 -33.94 -10.58 13.77
CA VAL A 257 -35.08 -9.71 14.04
C VAL A 257 -35.74 -9.95 15.40
N GLU A 258 -35.38 -11.03 16.08
CA GLU A 258 -35.88 -11.37 17.42
C GLU A 258 -35.26 -10.50 18.51
N TYR A 259 -34.08 -9.91 18.25
CA TYR A 259 -33.40 -9.00 19.18
C TYR A 259 -33.73 -7.54 18.86
N THR A 260 -34.06 -6.79 19.91
CA THR A 260 -34.12 -5.33 19.89
C THR A 260 -32.74 -4.71 19.67
N LYS A 261 -32.70 -3.40 19.38
CA LYS A 261 -31.43 -2.69 19.19
C LYS A 261 -30.62 -2.68 20.49
N GLU A 262 -31.29 -2.44 21.61
CA GLU A 262 -30.69 -2.42 22.94
C GLU A 262 -30.07 -3.78 23.31
N GLU A 263 -30.78 -4.88 23.06
CA GLU A 263 -30.23 -6.23 23.28
C GLU A 263 -29.04 -6.53 22.37
N LYS A 264 -29.06 -6.07 21.11
CA LYS A 264 -27.91 -6.20 20.21
C LYS A 264 -26.70 -5.42 20.71
N ASP A 265 -26.91 -4.21 21.22
CA ASP A 265 -25.84 -3.36 21.76
C ASP A 265 -25.25 -3.96 23.05
N GLU A 266 -26.08 -4.53 23.94
CA GLU A 266 -25.63 -5.25 25.15
C GLU A 266 -24.79 -6.50 24.80
N ILE A 267 -25.25 -7.32 23.85
CA ILE A 267 -24.50 -8.50 23.42
C ILE A 267 -23.20 -8.09 22.70
N LYS A 268 -23.24 -7.00 21.91
CA LYS A 268 -22.03 -6.44 21.28
C LYS A 268 -21.00 -6.03 22.35
N GLU A 269 -21.43 -5.36 23.41
CA GLU A 269 -20.58 -5.03 24.57
C GLU A 269 -20.02 -6.29 25.26
N GLU A 270 -20.83 -7.34 25.42
CA GLU A 270 -20.38 -8.60 26.01
C GLU A 270 -19.27 -9.27 25.17
N ILE A 271 -19.40 -9.25 23.84
CA ILE A 271 -18.45 -9.91 22.91
C ILE A 271 -17.14 -9.12 22.79
N PHE A 272 -17.24 -7.79 22.64
CA PHE A 272 -16.11 -6.93 22.24
C PHE A 272 -15.61 -6.03 23.37
N GLY A 273 -16.30 -5.97 24.52
CA GLY A 273 -15.95 -5.10 25.64
C GLY A 273 -15.91 -3.63 25.22
N GLY A 274 -14.85 -2.92 25.62
CA GLY A 274 -14.66 -1.50 25.29
C GLY A 274 -14.62 -1.20 23.77
N ASP A 275 -14.26 -2.19 22.94
CA ASP A 275 -14.23 -2.01 21.48
C ASP A 275 -15.63 -1.99 20.85
N ALA A 276 -16.66 -2.43 21.58
CA ALA A 276 -18.04 -2.38 21.11
C ALA A 276 -18.52 -0.94 20.83
N PHE A 277 -17.94 0.04 21.52
CA PHE A 277 -18.33 1.45 21.47
C PHE A 277 -17.21 2.36 21.01
N TYR A 278 -16.05 1.82 20.61
CA TYR A 278 -15.10 2.60 19.84
C TYR A 278 -15.85 3.09 18.61
N PRO A 279 -15.93 4.42 18.43
CA PRO A 279 -16.84 4.93 17.44
C PRO A 279 -16.38 4.45 16.07
N SER A 280 -17.34 4.07 15.23
CA SER A 280 -17.20 4.33 13.80
C SER A 280 -17.12 5.86 13.67
N LEU A 281 -15.94 6.41 13.91
CA LEU A 281 -15.60 7.77 13.46
C LEU A 281 -15.32 7.69 11.97
#